data_AF-A0A2V9C2K4-F1
#
_entry.id   AF-A0A2V9C2K4-F1
#
_cell.length_a   1.000
_cell.length_b   1.000
_cell.length_c   1.000
_cell.angle_alpha   90.00
_cell.angle_beta   90.00
_cell.angle_gamma   90.00
#
_symmetry.space_group_name_H-M   'P 1'
#
loop_
_entity.id
_entity.type
_entity.pdbx_description
1 polymer ?
#
loop_
_entity_poly.entity_id
_entity_poly.type
_entity_poly.pdbx_seq_one_letter_code
_entity_poly.pdbx_strand_id
1 'polypeptide(L)'
;MSKKELGRVGVLARVKSEELGVVDAAQLLRVSYRQAKRLWKRYREEGAASLKHRSAGRASNRAHDKKFRKKVLRLVREKYGGAVGERFGPPRAAERDRIFRLESERTGSEDWVVRYDNRFFQLQPQSRYYAPAQSKVLVCEGRHGTLAIEYRGRPLRWQEIPAPARPSALDAEPKRVAVSMAKRKWVPPVRHPWREAARRAMQKRASKAVATRPSLALPSASP
;
A
#
# COMPACT_ATOMS: atom_id res chain seq x y z
N MET A 1 11.69 21.28 -16.03
CA MET A 1 11.74 19.80 -15.90
C MET A 1 11.83 19.46 -14.42
N SER A 2 11.24 18.35 -13.99
CA SER A 2 11.39 17.84 -12.63
C SER A 2 12.80 17.24 -12.43
N LYS A 3 13.28 17.18 -11.19
CA LYS A 3 14.56 16.52 -10.82
C LYS A 3 14.64 15.09 -11.37
N LYS A 4 13.51 14.37 -11.38
CA LYS A 4 13.42 13.00 -11.94
C LYS A 4 13.57 12.97 -13.47
N GLU A 5 13.09 13.99 -14.17
CA GLU A 5 13.25 14.11 -15.63
C GLU A 5 14.70 14.44 -15.99
N LEU A 6 15.33 15.34 -15.23
CA LEU A 6 16.76 15.66 -15.36
C LEU A 6 17.64 14.43 -15.11
N GLY A 7 17.33 13.63 -14.08
CA GLY A 7 18.04 12.37 -13.83
C GLY A 7 17.94 11.38 -15.00
N ARG A 8 16.79 11.32 -15.68
CA ARG A 8 16.62 10.50 -16.89
C ARG A 8 17.46 11.00 -18.05
N VAL A 9 17.58 12.32 -18.23
CA VAL A 9 18.45 12.91 -19.25
C VAL A 9 19.90 12.48 -19.02
N GLY A 10 20.39 12.58 -17.77
CA GLY A 10 21.76 12.19 -17.45
C GLY A 10 22.05 10.71 -17.69
N VAL A 11 21.15 9.82 -17.26
CA VAL A 11 21.34 8.38 -17.49
C VAL A 11 21.27 8.02 -18.98
N LEU A 12 20.34 8.60 -19.73
CA LEU A 12 20.21 8.31 -21.17
C LEU A 12 21.31 8.97 -22.02
N ALA A 13 21.93 10.05 -21.54
CA ALA A 13 23.15 10.60 -22.16
C ALA A 13 24.33 9.62 -22.05
N ARG A 14 24.44 8.88 -20.94
CA ARG A 14 25.45 7.82 -20.74
C ARG A 14 25.16 6.58 -21.61
N VAL A 15 23.89 6.26 -21.83
CA VAL A 15 23.50 5.24 -22.81
C VAL A 15 23.85 5.68 -24.24
N LYS A 16 23.71 6.96 -24.56
CA LYS A 16 24.07 7.51 -25.88
C LYS A 16 25.58 7.52 -26.14
N SER A 17 26.39 7.68 -25.11
CA SER A 17 27.86 7.58 -25.18
C SER A 17 28.38 6.15 -25.05
N GLU A 18 27.48 5.15 -25.05
CA GLU A 18 27.81 3.72 -24.96
C GLU A 18 28.52 3.29 -23.66
N GLU A 19 28.64 4.18 -22.68
CA GLU A 19 29.14 3.89 -21.33
C GLU A 19 28.20 2.98 -20.51
N LEU A 20 26.94 2.88 -20.94
CA LEU A 20 25.89 2.22 -20.17
C LEU A 20 24.87 1.50 -21.05
N GLY A 21 24.53 0.26 -20.70
CA GLY A 21 23.48 -0.48 -21.38
C GLY A 21 22.08 0.04 -21.05
N VAL A 22 21.12 -0.17 -21.94
CA VAL A 22 19.69 0.15 -21.67
C VAL A 22 19.15 -0.64 -20.47
N VAL A 23 19.70 -1.84 -20.23
CA VAL A 23 19.36 -2.69 -19.07
C VAL A 23 19.81 -2.02 -17.78
N ASP A 24 21.07 -1.57 -17.72
CA ASP A 24 21.63 -0.89 -16.55
C ASP A 24 20.96 0.45 -16.31
N ALA A 25 20.60 1.17 -17.39
CA ALA A 25 19.83 2.40 -17.31
C ALA A 25 18.45 2.16 -16.69
N ALA A 26 17.81 1.02 -16.99
CA ALA A 26 16.53 0.66 -16.38
C ALA A 26 16.68 0.45 -14.87
N GLN A 27 17.77 -0.19 -14.43
CA GLN A 27 18.08 -0.38 -13.01
C GLN A 27 18.36 0.96 -12.30
N LEU A 28 19.24 1.80 -12.87
CA LEU A 28 19.56 3.13 -12.33
C LEU A 28 18.33 4.04 -12.24
N LEU A 29 17.45 3.99 -13.23
CA LEU A 29 16.21 4.78 -13.25
C LEU A 29 15.07 4.15 -12.44
N ARG A 30 15.26 2.93 -11.92
CA ARG A 30 14.27 2.13 -11.20
C ARG A 30 12.95 2.02 -11.99
N VAL A 31 13.06 1.72 -13.29
CA VAL A 31 11.93 1.50 -14.20
C VAL A 31 12.06 0.15 -14.86
N SER A 32 10.96 -0.38 -15.38
CA SER A 32 11.03 -1.61 -16.16
C SER A 32 11.85 -1.41 -17.43
N TYR A 33 12.49 -2.49 -17.91
CA TYR A 33 13.25 -2.47 -19.15
C TYR A 33 12.44 -1.93 -20.35
N ARG A 34 11.16 -2.32 -20.47
CA ARG A 34 10.27 -1.80 -21.53
C ARG A 34 10.08 -0.29 -21.44
N GLN A 35 9.97 0.25 -20.23
CA GLN A 35 9.84 1.68 -20.01
C GLN A 35 11.15 2.42 -20.31
N ALA A 36 12.30 1.86 -19.92
CA ALA A 36 13.62 2.39 -20.29
C ALA A 36 13.78 2.43 -21.82
N LYS A 37 13.42 1.35 -22.52
CA LYS A 37 13.46 1.29 -23.99
C LYS A 37 12.56 2.35 -24.65
N ARG A 38 11.36 2.61 -24.11
CA ARG A 38 10.48 3.69 -24.59
C ARG A 38 11.05 5.08 -24.33
N LEU A 39 11.70 5.30 -23.18
CA LEU A 39 12.38 6.56 -22.87
C LEU A 39 13.58 6.77 -23.80
N TRP A 40 14.38 5.72 -24.02
CA TRP A 40 15.52 5.73 -24.92
C TRP A 40 15.12 6.03 -26.37
N LYS A 41 14.06 5.39 -26.88
CA LYS A 41 13.51 5.69 -28.21
C LYS A 41 13.22 7.17 -28.39
N ARG A 42 12.47 7.77 -27.45
CA ARG A 42 12.13 9.20 -27.49
C ARG A 42 13.35 10.10 -27.37
N TYR A 43 14.27 9.77 -26.47
CA TYR A 43 15.50 10.52 -26.30
C TYR A 43 16.37 10.51 -27.56
N ARG A 44 16.39 9.41 -28.31
CA ARG A 44 17.13 9.29 -29.56
C ARG A 44 16.49 10.11 -30.70
N GLU A 45 15.16 10.16 -30.76
CA GLU A 45 14.41 10.87 -31.81
C GLU A 45 14.34 12.39 -31.57
N GLU A 46 14.14 12.81 -30.33
CA GLU A 46 13.78 14.19 -29.96
C GLU A 46 14.74 14.80 -28.91
N GLY A 47 15.77 14.07 -28.48
CA GLY A 47 16.78 14.54 -27.53
C GLY A 47 16.26 14.68 -26.09
N ALA A 48 16.97 15.46 -25.28
CA ALA A 48 16.67 15.67 -23.85
C ALA A 48 15.29 16.32 -23.60
N ALA A 49 14.82 17.17 -24.52
CA ALA A 49 13.53 17.86 -24.39
C ALA A 49 12.34 16.89 -24.36
N SER A 50 12.46 15.75 -25.04
CA SER A 50 11.43 14.69 -25.15
C SER A 50 11.05 14.03 -23.82
N LEU A 51 11.95 14.10 -22.83
CA LEU A 51 11.77 13.48 -21.54
C LEU A 51 10.98 14.36 -20.57
N LYS A 52 10.74 15.63 -20.93
CA LYS A 52 9.82 16.51 -20.21
C LYS A 52 8.41 15.97 -20.33
N HIS A 53 7.68 15.94 -19.22
CA HIS A 53 6.28 15.53 -19.22
C HIS A 53 5.46 16.40 -20.18
N ARG A 54 4.68 15.80 -21.08
CA ARG A 54 3.96 16.53 -22.14
C ARG A 54 2.91 17.51 -21.61
N SER A 55 2.33 17.24 -20.43
CA SER A 55 1.41 18.17 -19.78
C SER A 55 2.11 19.27 -18.96
N ALA A 56 3.45 19.25 -18.86
CA ALA A 56 4.18 20.24 -18.08
C ALA A 56 4.08 21.63 -18.72
N GLY A 57 3.39 22.55 -18.03
CA GLY A 57 3.11 23.90 -18.49
C GLY A 57 1.70 24.08 -19.07
N ARG A 58 0.95 23.00 -19.27
CA ARG A 58 -0.44 23.08 -19.72
C ARG A 58 -1.36 23.28 -18.52
N ALA A 59 -2.34 24.17 -18.65
CA ALA A 59 -3.39 24.31 -17.65
C ALA A 59 -4.26 23.04 -17.61
N SER A 60 -4.74 22.67 -16.42
CA SER A 60 -5.71 21.59 -16.26
C SER A 60 -7.05 21.98 -16.87
N ASN A 61 -7.76 21.03 -17.48
CA ASN A 61 -9.12 21.25 -17.99
C ASN A 61 -10.12 21.59 -16.87
N ARG A 62 -9.79 21.25 -15.62
CA ARG A 62 -10.59 21.59 -14.42
C ARG A 62 -10.07 22.84 -13.69
N ALA A 63 -9.09 23.55 -14.25
CA ALA A 63 -8.54 24.73 -13.60
C ALA A 63 -9.58 25.84 -13.54
N HIS A 64 -9.72 26.47 -12.37
CA HIS A 64 -10.52 27.68 -12.25
C HIS A 64 -9.92 28.82 -13.08
N ASP A 65 -10.78 29.73 -13.53
CA ASP A 65 -10.35 30.90 -14.28
C ASP A 65 -9.31 31.74 -13.53
N LYS A 66 -8.42 32.39 -14.28
CA LYS A 66 -7.35 33.23 -13.73
C LYS A 66 -7.92 34.35 -12.86
N LYS A 67 -9.09 34.92 -13.19
CA LYS A 67 -9.72 35.97 -12.38
C LYS A 67 -10.17 35.42 -11.02
N PHE A 68 -10.79 34.23 -11.01
CA PHE A 68 -11.20 33.56 -9.78
C PHE A 68 -9.99 33.27 -8.87
N ARG A 69 -8.92 32.69 -9.43
CA ARG A 69 -7.68 32.42 -8.68
C ARG A 69 -7.08 33.70 -8.08
N LYS A 70 -7.05 34.81 -8.83
CA LYS A 70 -6.59 36.11 -8.32
C LYS A 70 -7.47 36.61 -7.16
N LYS A 71 -8.79 36.47 -7.26
CA LYS A 71 -9.74 36.85 -6.20
C LYS A 71 -9.48 36.06 -4.91
N VAL A 72 -9.28 34.75 -5.01
CA VAL A 72 -8.96 33.88 -3.85
C VAL A 72 -7.63 34.30 -3.22
N LEU A 73 -6.57 34.49 -4.01
CA LEU A 73 -5.26 34.90 -3.48
C LEU A 73 -5.28 36.28 -2.83
N ARG A 74 -6.13 37.19 -3.32
CA ARG A 74 -6.36 38.48 -2.65
C ARG A 74 -7.00 38.27 -1.29
N LEU A 75 -8.10 37.52 -1.22
CA LEU A 75 -8.81 37.23 0.02
C LEU A 75 -7.91 36.52 1.05
N VAL A 76 -7.06 35.59 0.60
CA VAL A 76 -6.09 34.90 1.47
C VAL A 76 -5.06 35.88 2.04
N ARG A 77 -4.57 36.82 1.23
CA ARG A 77 -3.64 37.86 1.70
C ARG A 77 -4.31 38.86 2.63
N GLU A 78 -5.59 39.15 2.43
CA GLU A 78 -6.35 40.08 3.25
C GLU A 78 -6.68 39.46 4.61
N LYS A 79 -7.23 38.24 4.63
CA LYS A 79 -7.64 37.56 5.87
C LYS A 79 -6.50 36.91 6.65
N TYR A 80 -5.48 36.44 5.95
CA TYR A 80 -4.37 35.68 6.53
C TYR A 80 -3.01 36.27 6.13
N GLY A 81 -2.94 37.53 5.70
CA GLY A 81 -1.68 38.29 5.58
C GLY A 81 -1.28 38.92 6.91
N GLY A 82 -0.13 39.59 6.94
CA GLY A 82 0.37 40.29 8.12
C GLY A 82 1.85 40.04 8.38
N ALA A 83 2.42 40.82 9.31
CA ALA A 83 3.80 40.66 9.77
C ALA A 83 4.01 39.30 10.46
N VAL A 84 5.25 38.81 10.46
CA VAL A 84 5.63 37.56 11.15
C VAL A 84 5.42 37.77 12.65
N GLY A 85 4.30 37.25 13.18
CA GLY A 85 3.88 37.43 14.58
C GLY A 85 2.39 37.68 14.75
N GLU A 86 1.78 38.47 13.85
CA GLU A 86 0.35 38.83 13.86
C GLU A 86 -0.47 38.09 12.80
N ARG A 87 0.19 37.66 11.71
CA ARG A 87 -0.42 36.75 10.73
C ARG A 87 -0.85 35.46 11.45
N PHE A 88 -2.01 34.91 11.06
CA PHE A 88 -2.37 33.51 11.31
C PHE A 88 -1.35 32.60 10.57
N GLY A 89 -0.19 32.44 11.19
CA GLY A 89 0.90 31.59 10.70
C GLY A 89 0.63 30.14 11.06
N PRO A 90 1.43 29.20 10.55
CA PRO A 90 1.47 27.87 11.15
C PRO A 90 1.69 28.05 12.66
N PRO A 91 0.99 27.29 13.53
CA PRO A 91 1.09 27.46 14.98
C PRO A 91 2.55 27.46 15.42
N ARG A 92 2.88 28.13 16.53
CA ARG A 92 4.26 28.11 17.06
C ARG A 92 4.77 26.66 17.09
N ALA A 93 6.07 26.43 16.93
CA ALA A 93 6.60 25.05 16.84
C ALA A 93 6.07 24.12 17.95
N ALA A 94 5.99 24.64 19.19
CA ALA A 94 5.40 23.93 20.34
C ALA A 94 3.88 23.66 20.20
N GLU A 95 3.10 24.61 19.68
CA GLU A 95 1.67 24.43 19.41
C GLU A 95 1.46 23.41 18.28
N ARG A 96 2.31 23.43 17.26
CA ARG A 96 2.31 22.47 16.16
C ARG A 96 2.58 21.05 16.63
N ASP A 97 3.51 20.85 17.54
CA ASP A 97 3.81 19.50 18.02
C ASP A 97 2.68 18.97 18.90
N ARG A 98 1.98 19.86 19.61
CA ARG A 98 0.77 19.52 20.36
C ARG A 98 -0.44 19.23 19.47
N ILE A 99 -0.65 20.00 18.39
CA ILE A 99 -1.77 19.84 17.45
C ILE A 99 -1.60 18.58 16.59
N PHE A 100 -0.37 18.26 16.20
CA PHE A 100 -0.05 17.12 15.34
C PHE A 100 0.51 15.92 16.13
N ARG A 101 0.02 15.69 17.35
CA ARG A 101 0.33 14.48 18.13
C ARG A 101 -0.76 13.44 17.95
N LEU A 102 -0.38 12.17 17.85
CA LEU A 102 -1.30 11.05 17.91
C LEU A 102 -1.51 10.67 19.37
N GLU A 103 -2.75 10.76 19.84
CA GLU A 103 -3.12 10.35 21.19
C GLU A 103 -3.71 8.94 21.15
N SER A 104 -3.12 8.03 21.92
CA SER A 104 -3.60 6.67 22.07
C SER A 104 -3.83 6.36 23.54
N GLU A 105 -5.08 6.09 23.89
CA GLU A 105 -5.42 5.61 25.23
C GLU A 105 -4.93 4.17 25.41
N ARG A 106 -4.18 3.93 26.49
CA ARG A 106 -3.69 2.62 26.89
C ARG A 106 -3.97 2.41 28.36
N THR A 107 -4.39 1.20 28.69
CA THR A 107 -4.47 0.76 30.08
C THR A 107 -3.10 0.24 30.48
N GLY A 108 -2.50 0.82 31.51
CA GLY A 108 -1.26 0.28 32.08
C GLY A 108 -1.48 -1.10 32.69
N SER A 109 -0.46 -1.96 32.68
CA SER A 109 -0.49 -3.22 33.44
C SER A 109 -0.50 -2.94 34.95
N GLU A 110 -0.70 -4.00 35.74
CA GLU A 110 -0.54 -3.97 37.20
C GLU A 110 0.89 -3.61 37.62
N ASP A 111 1.89 -3.95 36.80
CA ASP A 111 3.30 -3.59 36.98
C ASP A 111 3.67 -2.22 36.40
N TRP A 112 2.67 -1.41 36.07
CA TRP A 112 2.78 -0.04 35.54
C TRP A 112 3.53 0.02 34.19
N VAL A 113 3.47 -1.08 33.45
CA VAL A 113 4.00 -1.20 32.09
C VAL A 113 2.92 -0.80 31.09
N VAL A 114 3.25 0.13 30.21
CA VAL A 114 2.40 0.56 29.10
C VAL A 114 2.97 -0.01 27.81
N ARG A 115 2.13 -0.71 27.05
CA ARG A 115 2.50 -1.24 25.73
C ARG A 115 2.00 -0.30 24.63
N TYR A 116 2.90 0.14 23.77
CA TYR A 116 2.57 0.96 22.61
C TYR A 116 3.52 0.64 21.45
N ASP A 117 2.96 0.41 20.25
CA ASP A 117 3.70 0.07 19.02
C ASP A 117 4.80 -0.99 19.20
N ASN A 118 4.44 -2.11 19.82
CA ASN A 118 5.35 -3.22 20.13
C ASN A 118 6.54 -2.91 21.06
N ARG A 119 6.53 -1.72 21.68
CA ARG A 119 7.48 -1.30 22.71
C ARG A 119 6.79 -1.32 24.07
N PHE A 120 7.59 -1.47 25.12
CA PHE A 120 7.12 -1.57 26.49
C PHE A 120 7.76 -0.45 27.31
N PHE A 121 6.93 0.30 28.03
CA PHE A 121 7.36 1.48 28.77
C PHE A 121 6.98 1.30 30.23
N GLN A 122 7.97 1.24 31.11
CA GLN A 122 7.75 1.18 32.55
C GLN A 122 7.61 2.60 33.09
N LEU A 123 6.45 2.90 33.70
CA LEU A 123 6.21 4.18 34.34
C LEU A 123 6.97 4.22 35.67
N GLN A 124 7.74 5.28 35.89
CA GLN A 124 8.48 5.43 37.14
C GLN A 124 7.57 6.02 38.23
N PRO A 125 7.55 5.45 39.44
CA PRO A 125 6.96 6.11 40.61
C PRO A 125 7.82 7.31 40.96
N GLN A 126 7.50 8.47 40.39
CA GLN A 126 8.05 9.74 40.87
C GLN A 126 6.90 10.70 41.11
N SER A 127 6.75 11.09 42.38
CA SER A 127 5.79 12.08 42.87
C SER A 127 4.38 11.55 43.20
N ARG A 128 3.64 12.38 43.95
CA ARG A 128 2.26 12.23 44.41
C ARG A 128 1.23 12.07 43.27
N TYR A 129 1.69 12.12 42.02
CA TYR A 129 0.90 12.15 40.79
C TYR A 129 1.31 11.01 39.83
N TYR A 130 1.48 9.80 40.37
CA TYR A 130 1.66 8.60 39.55
C TYR A 130 0.30 8.07 39.07
N ALA A 131 0.33 7.31 37.98
CA ALA A 131 -0.80 6.56 37.46
C ALA A 131 -0.96 5.27 38.27
N PRO A 132 -2.09 5.03 38.97
CA PRO A 132 -2.33 3.76 39.64
C PRO A 132 -2.25 2.58 38.67
N ALA A 133 -1.99 1.38 39.20
CA ALA A 133 -2.10 0.13 38.45
C ALA A 133 -3.43 0.07 37.68
N GLN A 134 -3.39 -0.41 36.43
CA GLN A 134 -4.56 -0.52 35.56
C GLN A 134 -5.26 0.80 35.18
N SER A 135 -4.62 1.95 35.42
CA SER A 135 -5.20 3.23 35.02
C SER A 135 -5.02 3.51 33.51
N LYS A 136 -5.96 4.28 32.97
CA LYS A 136 -5.94 4.78 31.60
C LYS A 136 -4.92 5.92 31.48
N VAL A 137 -3.91 5.72 30.65
CA VAL A 137 -2.87 6.68 30.32
C VAL A 137 -2.93 7.03 28.84
N LEU A 138 -2.62 8.27 28.51
CA LEU A 138 -2.55 8.75 27.13
C LEU A 138 -1.11 8.69 26.66
N VAL A 139 -0.85 7.84 25.67
CA VAL A 139 0.42 7.83 24.96
C VAL A 139 0.31 8.82 23.80
N CYS A 140 1.11 9.86 23.85
CA CYS A 140 1.19 10.92 22.86
C CYS A 140 2.43 10.70 21.99
N GLU A 141 2.23 10.41 20.70
CA GLU A 141 3.30 10.31 19.71
C GLU A 141 3.36 11.58 18.87
N GLY A 142 4.50 12.28 18.94
CA GLY A 142 4.75 13.46 18.10
C GLY A 142 5.17 13.09 16.69
N ARG A 143 5.09 14.05 15.75
CA ARG A 143 5.45 13.86 14.32
C ARG A 143 6.85 13.31 14.03
N HIS A 144 7.76 13.40 15.00
CA HIS A 144 9.15 12.97 14.90
C HIS A 144 9.40 11.64 15.63
N GLY A 145 8.35 10.94 16.07
CA GLY A 145 8.44 9.70 16.85
C GLY A 145 8.77 9.91 18.33
N THR A 146 8.76 11.16 18.80
CA THR A 146 8.93 11.49 20.22
C THR A 146 7.70 11.05 21.00
N LEU A 147 7.88 10.17 21.98
CA LEU A 147 6.80 9.69 22.84
C LEU A 147 6.73 10.49 24.13
N ALA A 148 5.53 10.81 24.56
CA ALA A 148 5.22 11.31 25.90
C ALA A 148 4.04 10.51 26.46
N ILE A 149 4.09 10.13 27.73
CA ILE A 149 2.98 9.46 28.39
C ILE A 149 2.37 10.43 29.39
N GLU A 150 1.06 10.65 29.31
CA GLU A 150 0.33 11.59 30.15
C GLU A 150 -0.74 10.86 30.98
N TYR A 151 -0.89 11.26 32.24
CA TYR A 151 -1.98 10.86 33.10
C TYR A 151 -2.72 12.09 33.61
N ARG A 152 -4.03 12.17 33.36
CA ARG A 152 -4.88 13.34 33.70
C ARG A 152 -4.28 14.68 33.22
N GLY A 153 -3.69 14.69 32.03
CA GLY A 153 -3.09 15.88 31.41
C GLY A 153 -1.72 16.29 31.97
N ARG A 154 -1.07 15.43 32.77
CA ARG A 154 0.29 15.66 33.27
C ARG A 154 1.27 14.61 32.71
N PRO A 155 2.46 15.01 32.25
CA PRO A 155 3.45 14.07 31.74
C PRO A 155 4.01 13.19 32.86
N LEU A 156 4.10 11.90 32.61
CA LEU A 156 4.74 10.90 33.46
C LEU A 156 6.17 10.64 33.00
N ARG A 157 7.04 10.31 33.96
CA ARG A 157 8.38 9.79 33.67
C ARG A 157 8.28 8.30 33.36
N TRP A 158 8.99 7.87 32.33
CA TRP A 158 8.97 6.50 31.85
C TRP A 158 10.35 6.09 31.32
N GLN A 159 10.60 4.79 31.33
CA GLN A 159 11.76 4.18 30.72
C GLN A 159 11.31 3.06 29.78
N GLU A 160 11.93 2.97 28.61
CA GLU A 160 11.69 1.84 27.72
C GLU A 160 12.37 0.59 28.27
N ILE A 161 11.59 -0.48 28.38
CA ILE A 161 12.06 -1.80 28.78
C ILE A 161 11.97 -2.74 27.58
N PRO A 162 12.87 -3.74 27.48
CA PRO A 162 12.71 -4.80 26.49
C PRO A 162 11.39 -5.53 26.72
N ALA A 163 10.84 -6.12 25.66
CA ALA A 163 9.63 -6.92 25.77
C ALA A 163 9.83 -8.00 26.86
N PRO A 164 8.91 -8.12 27.82
CA PRO A 164 9.00 -9.18 28.82
C PRO A 164 9.07 -10.51 28.07
N ALA A 165 10.00 -11.38 28.48
CA ALA A 165 10.17 -12.68 27.86
C ALA A 165 8.82 -13.39 27.86
N ARG A 166 8.29 -13.71 26.67
CA ARG A 166 7.09 -14.52 26.56
C ARG A 166 7.42 -15.83 27.30
N PRO A 167 6.61 -16.27 28.28
CA PRO A 167 6.85 -17.55 28.92
C PRO A 167 6.96 -18.61 27.82
N SER A 168 8.05 -19.37 27.88
CA SER A 168 8.40 -20.33 26.85
C SER A 168 7.25 -21.33 26.71
N ALA A 169 6.95 -21.76 25.49
CA ALA A 169 5.97 -22.82 25.25
C ALA A 169 6.36 -24.15 25.95
N LEU A 170 7.58 -24.26 26.48
CA LEU A 170 8.02 -25.37 27.32
C LEU A 170 7.33 -25.40 28.70
N ASP A 171 6.86 -24.26 29.20
CA ASP A 171 6.14 -24.15 30.48
C ASP A 171 4.61 -24.19 30.30
N ALA A 172 4.13 -24.29 29.06
CA ALA A 172 2.71 -24.35 28.74
C ALA A 172 2.26 -25.80 28.58
N GLU A 173 1.36 -26.27 29.44
CA GLU A 173 0.76 -27.60 29.30
C GLU A 173 0.17 -27.78 27.88
N PRO A 174 0.42 -28.93 27.21
CA PRO A 174 0.03 -29.11 25.82
C PRO A 174 -1.50 -29.12 25.68
N LYS A 175 -2.04 -28.06 25.07
CA LYS A 175 -3.45 -27.98 24.68
C LYS A 175 -3.75 -29.07 23.65
N ARG A 176 -4.70 -29.95 23.99
CA ARG A 176 -5.18 -31.04 23.12
C ARG A 176 -5.63 -30.47 21.75
N VAL A 177 -4.97 -30.89 20.68
CA VAL A 177 -5.25 -30.43 19.32
C VAL A 177 -6.52 -31.14 18.82
N ALA A 178 -7.56 -30.37 18.49
CA ALA A 178 -8.76 -30.90 17.86
C ALA A 178 -8.47 -31.29 16.41
N VAL A 179 -8.66 -32.56 16.07
CA VAL A 179 -8.47 -33.08 14.70
C VAL A 179 -9.55 -32.49 13.78
N SER A 180 -9.15 -31.64 12.83
CA SER A 180 -10.07 -31.04 11.86
C SER A 180 -10.44 -32.04 10.76
N MET A 181 -11.72 -32.43 10.67
CA MET A 181 -12.19 -33.25 9.54
C MET A 181 -12.47 -32.37 8.31
N ALA A 182 -11.67 -32.52 7.25
CA ALA A 182 -11.91 -31.84 5.98
C ALA A 182 -13.19 -32.37 5.30
N LYS A 183 -14.14 -31.48 4.97
CA LYS A 183 -15.41 -31.85 4.31
C LYS A 183 -15.16 -32.28 2.86
N ARG A 184 -15.67 -33.45 2.46
CA ARG A 184 -15.54 -33.99 1.09
C ARG A 184 -16.40 -33.20 0.08
N LYS A 185 -15.87 -33.01 -1.12
CA LYS A 185 -16.52 -32.29 -2.24
C LYS A 185 -17.65 -33.13 -2.83
N TRP A 186 -18.86 -32.57 -2.93
CA TRP A 186 -20.06 -33.28 -3.36
C TRP A 186 -20.08 -33.52 -4.88
N VAL A 187 -20.40 -34.76 -5.27
CA VAL A 187 -20.53 -35.18 -6.68
C VAL A 187 -21.95 -35.71 -6.90
N PRO A 188 -22.68 -35.22 -7.91
CA PRO A 188 -24.08 -35.60 -8.08
C PRO A 188 -24.27 -37.05 -8.54
N PRO A 189 -25.34 -37.72 -8.06
CA PRO A 189 -25.59 -39.13 -8.32
C PRO A 189 -25.86 -39.41 -9.79
N VAL A 190 -25.68 -40.69 -10.18
CA VAL A 190 -25.71 -41.17 -11.57
C VAL A 190 -27.05 -40.89 -12.28
N ARG A 191 -28.15 -40.79 -11.54
CA ARG A 191 -29.50 -40.51 -12.04
C ARG A 191 -29.88 -39.01 -11.97
N HIS A 192 -28.91 -38.10 -11.96
CA HIS A 192 -29.21 -36.66 -11.95
C HIS A 192 -29.53 -36.15 -13.38
N PRO A 193 -30.62 -35.38 -13.58
CA PRO A 193 -31.12 -34.97 -14.90
C PRO A 193 -30.07 -34.33 -15.83
N TRP A 194 -29.14 -33.55 -15.27
CA TRP A 194 -28.08 -32.88 -16.03
C TRP A 194 -27.04 -33.82 -16.68
N ARG A 195 -26.91 -35.08 -16.21
CA ARG A 195 -26.03 -36.12 -16.79
C ARG A 195 -26.76 -36.87 -17.91
N GLU A 196 -28.08 -36.86 -17.91
CA GLU A 196 -28.90 -37.44 -18.98
C GLU A 196 -28.89 -36.56 -20.22
N ALA A 197 -28.94 -35.23 -20.05
CA ALA A 197 -28.78 -34.27 -21.14
C ALA A 197 -27.45 -34.46 -21.87
N ALA A 198 -26.35 -34.63 -21.13
CA ALA A 198 -25.03 -34.90 -21.69
C ALA A 198 -24.97 -36.22 -22.48
N ARG A 199 -25.59 -37.30 -21.96
CA ARG A 199 -25.70 -38.58 -22.67
C ARG A 199 -26.51 -38.48 -23.96
N ARG A 200 -27.65 -37.78 -23.94
CA ARG A 200 -28.48 -37.55 -25.13
C ARG A 200 -27.75 -36.76 -26.20
N ALA A 201 -26.98 -35.72 -25.82
CA ALA A 201 -26.15 -34.96 -26.75
C ALA A 201 -25.06 -35.83 -27.41
N MET A 202 -24.45 -36.74 -26.64
CA MET A 202 -23.44 -37.67 -27.13
C MET A 202 -24.03 -38.70 -28.11
N GLN A 203 -25.21 -39.24 -27.81
CA GLN A 203 -25.93 -40.16 -28.71
C GLN A 203 -26.32 -39.50 -30.04
N LYS A 204 -26.83 -38.24 -30.00
CA LYS A 204 -27.11 -37.47 -31.22
C LYS A 204 -25.87 -37.22 -32.08
N ARG A 205 -24.72 -37.00 -31.44
CA ARG A 205 -23.44 -36.86 -32.17
C ARG A 205 -23.00 -38.17 -32.81
N ALA A 206 -23.15 -39.29 -32.11
CA ALA A 206 -22.80 -40.61 -32.62
C ALA A 206 -23.70 -41.02 -33.79
N SER A 207 -25.02 -40.82 -33.71
CA SER A 207 -25.94 -41.13 -34.80
C SER A 207 -25.69 -40.27 -36.05
N LYS A 208 -25.36 -38.99 -35.86
CA LYS A 208 -24.96 -38.10 -36.97
C LYS A 208 -23.69 -38.57 -37.67
N ALA A 209 -22.71 -39.11 -36.93
CA ALA A 209 -21.46 -39.62 -37.49
C ALA A 209 -21.65 -40.90 -38.31
N VAL A 210 -22.60 -41.77 -37.93
CA VAL A 210 -22.94 -42.99 -38.68
C VAL A 210 -23.64 -42.66 -40.00
N ALA A 211 -24.53 -41.66 -40.03
CA ALA A 211 -25.23 -41.23 -41.23
C ALA A 211 -24.32 -40.63 -42.33
N THR A 212 -23.13 -40.14 -41.96
CA THR A 212 -22.17 -39.52 -42.89
C THR A 212 -21.12 -40.48 -43.46
N ARG A 213 -21.19 -41.80 -43.20
CA ARG A 213 -20.24 -42.75 -43.79
C ARG A 213 -20.69 -43.13 -45.22
N PRO A 214 -19.92 -42.81 -46.28
CA PRO A 214 -20.26 -43.26 -47.62
C PRO A 214 -20.11 -44.78 -47.73
N SER A 215 -21.09 -45.44 -48.34
CA SER A 215 -21.10 -46.89 -48.56
C SER A 215 -20.04 -47.26 -49.61
N LEU A 216 -19.00 -47.98 -49.19
CA LEU A 216 -18.05 -48.63 -50.10
C LEU A 216 -18.69 -49.91 -50.65
N ALA A 217 -19.59 -49.79 -51.63
CA ALA A 217 -20.00 -50.90 -52.47
C ALA A 217 -19.08 -50.94 -53.70
N LEU A 218 -18.26 -51.98 -53.83
CA LEU A 218 -17.46 -52.24 -55.03
C LEU A 218 -18.36 -52.89 -56.10
N PRO A 219 -18.31 -52.46 -57.37
CA PRO A 219 -19.07 -53.11 -58.43
C PRO A 219 -18.45 -54.46 -58.81
N SER A 220 -19.28 -55.51 -58.84
CA SER A 220 -18.92 -56.84 -59.32
C SER A 220 -18.74 -56.84 -60.84
N ALA A 221 -17.60 -57.32 -61.33
CA ALA A 221 -17.39 -57.59 -62.75
C ALA A 221 -17.42 -59.11 -63.00
N SER A 222 -18.33 -59.54 -63.86
CA SER A 222 -18.31 -60.81 -64.62
C SER A 222 -18.37 -60.42 -66.11
N PRO A 223 -17.81 -61.20 -67.03
CA PRO A 223 -18.32 -62.54 -67.38
C PRO A 223 -17.33 -63.68 -67.15
#